data_AF-K1TRZ6-F1
#
_entry.id   AF-K1TRZ6-F1
#
_cell.length_a   1.000
_cell.length_b   1.000
_cell.length_c   1.000
_cell.angle_alpha   90.00
_cell.angle_beta   90.00
_cell.angle_gamma   90.00
#
_symmetry.space_group_name_H-M   'P 1'
#
loop_
_entity.id
_entity.type
_entity.pdbx_description
1 polymer ?
#
loop_
_entity_poly.entity_id
_entity_poly.type
_entity_poly.pdbx_seq_one_letter_code
_entity_poly.pdbx_strand_id
1 'polypeptide(L)' 'MANKWVYLFSEGNANMRELLGGKGANLAEMTGLGLPVPQGFT' A
#
# COMPACT_ATOMS: atom_id res chain seq x y z
N MET A 1 2.82 -13.21 18.03
CA MET A 1 3.35 -12.53 16.83
C MET A 1 3.16 -11.03 17.01
N ALA A 2 4.10 -10.21 16.57
CA ALA A 2 3.94 -8.76 16.62
C ALA A 2 2.98 -8.30 15.51
N ASN A 3 2.05 -7.41 15.82
CA ASN A 3 1.14 -6.83 14.82
C ASN A 3 1.89 -5.76 14.02
N LYS A 4 1.73 -5.80 12.69
CA LYS A 4 2.24 -4.77 11.77
C LYS A 4 1.13 -3.76 11.50
N TRP A 5 1.39 -2.49 11.82
CA TRP A 5 0.40 -1.41 11.74
C TRP A 5 0.66 -0.42 10.60
N VAL A 6 1.85 -0.47 10.00
CA VAL A 6 2.29 0.47 8.97
C VAL A 6 2.88 -0.33 7.81
N TYR A 7 2.48 0.01 6.59
CA TYR A 7 2.89 -0.66 5.36
C TYR A 7 3.47 0.36 4.40
N LEU A 8 4.69 0.11 3.91
CA LEU A 8 5.18 0.85 2.74
C LEU A 8 4.27 0.57 1.55
N PHE A 9 4.12 1.51 0.62
CA PHE A 9 3.34 1.26 -0.59
C PHE A 9 3.86 0.06 -1.40
N SER A 10 5.16 -0.22 -1.32
CA SER A 10 5.78 -1.41 -1.93
C SER A 10 5.40 -2.74 -1.27
N GLU A 11 4.73 -2.72 -0.12
CA GLU A 11 4.31 -3.91 0.64
C GLU A 11 2.80 -4.18 0.54
N GLY A 12 2.07 -3.32 -0.19
CA GLY A 12 0.62 -3.43 -0.38
C GLY A 12 0.20 -3.81 -1.80
N ASN A 13 -1.09 -3.98 -2.01
CA ASN A 13 -1.73 -4.10 -3.33
C ASN A 13 -3.23 -3.79 -3.24
N ALA A 14 -3.92 -3.82 -4.39
CA ALA A 14 -5.36 -3.55 -4.47
C ALA A 14 -6.24 -4.47 -3.58
N ASN A 15 -5.81 -5.70 -3.28
CA ASN A 15 -6.59 -6.64 -2.47
C ASN A 15 -6.57 -6.31 -0.96
N MET A 16 -5.65 -5.44 -0.52
CA MET A 16 -5.54 -5.04 0.90
C MET A 16 -6.44 -3.85 1.26
N ARG A 17 -7.54 -3.65 0.54
CA ARG A 17 -8.47 -2.52 0.72
C ARG A 17 -9.07 -2.43 2.11
N GLU A 18 -9.40 -3.57 2.74
CA GLU A 18 -9.95 -3.60 4.10
C GLU A 18 -8.92 -3.17 5.16
N LEU A 19 -7.63 -3.34 4.87
CA LEU A 19 -6.54 -3.01 5.80
C LEU A 19 -5.99 -1.60 5.56
N LEU A 20 -5.75 -1.23 4.29
CA LEU A 20 -5.07 0.01 3.88
C LEU A 20 -6.06 1.11 3.47
N GLY A 21 -7.36 0.79 3.42
CA GLY A 21 -8.38 1.64 2.82
C GLY A 21 -8.25 1.75 1.30
N GLY A 22 -9.21 2.42 0.67
CA GLY A 22 -9.25 2.56 -0.79
C GLY A 22 -8.10 3.38 -1.39
N LYS A 23 -7.64 4.42 -0.69
CA LYS A 23 -6.52 5.25 -1.17
C LYS A 23 -5.18 4.54 -1.02
N GLY A 24 -4.93 3.91 0.15
CA GLY A 24 -3.70 3.19 0.41
C GLY A 24 -3.52 1.98 -0.52
N ALA A 25 -4.59 1.20 -0.71
CA ALA A 25 -4.56 0.07 -1.65
C ALA A 25 -4.30 0.51 -3.10
N ASN A 26 -4.88 1.63 -3.55
CA ASN A 26 -4.61 2.17 -4.88
C ASN A 26 -3.18 2.69 -5.03
N LEU A 27 -2.63 3.40 -4.03
CA LEU A 27 -1.24 3.89 -4.07
C LEU A 27 -0.24 2.72 -4.10
N ALA A 28 -0.53 1.66 -3.35
CA ALA A 28 0.27 0.44 -3.37
C ALA A 28 0.21 -0.27 -4.73
N GLU A 29 -0.98 -0.40 -5.33
CA GLU A 29 -1.14 -0.96 -6.67
C GLU A 29 -0.38 -0.15 -7.73
N MET A 30 -0.51 1.18 -7.72
CA MET A 30 0.23 2.06 -8.63
C MET A 30 1.75 1.92 -8.46
N THR A 31 2.22 1.75 -7.22
CA THR A 31 3.63 1.50 -6.91
C THR A 31 4.09 0.16 -7.48
N GLY A 32 3.29 -0.91 -7.33
CA GLY A 32 3.59 -2.23 -7.91
C GLY A 32 3.59 -2.26 -9.44
N LEU A 33 2.78 -1.43 -10.08
CA LEU A 33 2.77 -1.22 -11.53
C LEU A 33 3.95 -0.38 -12.06
N GLY A 34 4.78 0.17 -11.16
CA GLY A 34 5.94 0.99 -11.55
C GLY A 34 5.58 2.41 -11.99
N LEU A 35 4.40 2.91 -11.62
CA LEU A 35 4.05 4.31 -11.87
C LEU A 35 4.90 5.24 -10.97
N PRO A 36 5.17 6.49 -11.41
CA PRO A 36 5.99 7.43 -10.65
C PRO A 36 5.23 8.01 -9.45
N VAL A 37 4.94 7.16 -8.47
CA VAL A 37 4.35 7.52 -7.19
C VAL A 37 5.48 7.88 -6.22
N PRO A 38 5.44 9.05 -5.56
CA PRO A 38 6.37 9.33 -4.47
C PRO A 38 6.30 8.25 -3.40
N GLN A 39 7.45 7.85 -2.87
CA GLN A 39 7.49 6.83 -1.81
C GLN A 39 6.67 7.28 -0.58
N GLY A 40 6.05 6.30 0.06
CA GLY A 40 5.20 6.55 1.23
C GLY A 40 4.79 5.26 1.93
N PHE A 41 3.98 5.43 2.97
CA PHE A 41 3.40 4.36 3.76
C PHE A 41 1.97 4.72 4.13
N THR A 42 1.19 3.72 4.52
CA THR A 42 -0.11 3.91 5.17
C THR A 42 -0.31 2.97 6.34
#